data_AF-A0A952E054-F1
#
_entry.id   AF-A0A952E054-F1
#
_cell.length_a   1.000
_cell.length_b   1.000
_cell.length_c   1.000
_cell.angle_alpha   90.00
_cell.angle_beta   90.00
_cell.angle_gamma   90.00
#
_symmetry.space_group_name_H-M   'P 1'
#
loop_
_entity.id
_entity.type
_entity.pdbx_description
1 polymer ?
#
loop_
_entity_poly.entity_id
_entity_poly.type
_entity_poly.pdbx_seq_one_letter_code
_entity_poly.pdbx_strand_id
1 'polypeptide(L)'
;MAEKKSCFIIMPITTPESFIDKYRDGAEHFMHVLECLFIPSAEKAGYKPIPPKAKGSDLIHAEIISNLETSDLVLCDMSCLNPNVFFEFGIRTSLNKPVCVVKDDLTEKVPFDTGILNHQEYTSSLDSWILDKEIVKLSEHLSASQDSSKGENNLWKYFGFKSKAQPYEGKAGTDDKLDYLAMQLESLHQKVEGKEMTLDNRNIKDKYLSIEPEIIEKEISRTLPHDVRLSALVKTGTNTFDILYCGTLLESDQLKIKSYIKELYGVKVRFNPF
;
A
#
# COMPACT_ATOMS: atom_id res chain seq x y z
N MET A 1 27.19 -37.42 4.65
CA MET A 1 26.22 -36.90 5.63
C MET A 1 24.92 -36.67 4.87
N ALA A 2 23.78 -37.10 5.40
CA ALA A 2 22.49 -36.79 4.78
C ALA A 2 22.30 -35.26 4.79
N GLU A 3 21.79 -34.70 3.70
CA GLU A 3 21.53 -33.26 3.60
C GLU A 3 20.40 -32.88 4.58
N LYS A 4 20.59 -31.81 5.37
CA LYS A 4 19.57 -31.35 6.31
C LYS A 4 18.37 -30.80 5.54
N LYS A 5 17.17 -31.24 5.90
CA LYS A 5 15.91 -30.71 5.37
C LYS A 5 15.78 -29.21 5.61
N SER A 6 15.19 -28.48 4.67
CA SER A 6 15.02 -27.04 4.78
C SER A 6 13.76 -26.66 5.56
N CYS A 7 13.85 -25.64 6.40
CA CYS A 7 12.71 -25.05 7.09
C CYS A 7 12.67 -23.55 6.78
N PHE A 8 11.70 -23.12 5.97
CA PHE A 8 11.52 -21.70 5.67
C PHE A 8 10.64 -21.04 6.72
N ILE A 9 11.06 -19.88 7.21
CA ILE A 9 10.39 -19.15 8.27
C ILE A 9 9.63 -17.98 7.65
N ILE A 10 8.31 -17.98 7.84
CA ILE A 10 7.44 -16.85 7.53
C ILE A 10 6.92 -16.24 8.81
N MET A 11 7.14 -14.95 8.98
CA MET A 11 6.86 -14.21 10.20
C MET A 11 6.77 -12.71 9.92
N PRO A 12 6.21 -11.90 10.83
CA PRO A 12 6.31 -10.45 10.73
C PRO A 12 7.80 -10.03 10.67
N ILE A 13 8.19 -9.32 9.61
CA ILE A 13 9.59 -8.87 9.45
C ILE A 13 9.90 -7.72 10.42
N THR A 14 8.92 -6.84 10.63
CA THR A 14 9.00 -5.73 11.59
C THR A 14 7.81 -5.77 12.50
N THR A 15 7.99 -5.28 13.73
CA THR A 15 6.89 -5.13 14.67
C THR A 15 5.93 -4.05 14.16
N PRO A 16 4.62 -4.36 13.98
CA PRO A 16 3.67 -3.37 13.54
C PRO A 16 3.56 -2.22 14.55
N GLU A 17 3.38 -0.99 14.07
CA GLU A 17 3.41 0.23 14.89
C GLU A 17 2.45 0.17 16.09
N SER A 18 1.25 -0.39 15.87
CA SER A 18 0.22 -0.57 16.91
C SER A 18 0.56 -1.59 18.01
N PHE A 19 1.65 -2.34 17.84
CA PHE A 19 2.12 -3.35 18.80
C PHE A 19 3.49 -3.03 19.40
N ILE A 20 4.19 -1.98 18.93
CA ILE A 20 5.53 -1.63 19.44
C ILE A 20 5.51 -1.46 20.97
N ASP A 21 4.53 -0.74 21.51
CA ASP A 21 4.43 -0.49 22.96
C ASP A 21 4.02 -1.73 23.78
N LYS A 22 3.59 -2.81 23.11
CA LYS A 22 3.16 -4.05 23.78
C LYS A 22 4.30 -5.04 23.95
N TYR A 23 5.35 -4.94 23.15
CA TYR A 23 6.50 -5.84 23.21
C TYR A 23 7.66 -5.18 23.94
N ARG A 24 8.37 -5.96 24.78
CA ARG A 24 9.55 -5.49 25.52
C ARG A 24 10.60 -4.86 24.61
N ASP A 25 10.84 -5.50 23.46
CA ASP A 25 11.92 -5.14 22.53
C ASP A 25 11.43 -4.17 21.42
N GLY A 26 10.19 -3.68 21.54
CA GLY A 26 9.62 -2.68 20.65
C GLY A 26 9.68 -3.08 19.18
N ALA A 27 10.28 -2.21 18.34
CA ALA A 27 10.41 -2.44 16.90
C ALA A 27 11.17 -3.74 16.55
N GLU A 28 12.12 -4.16 17.39
CA GLU A 28 13.04 -5.27 17.13
C GLU A 28 12.53 -6.62 17.67
N HIS A 29 11.32 -6.67 18.24
CA HIS A 29 10.76 -7.87 18.84
C HIS A 29 10.84 -9.10 17.93
N PHE A 30 10.37 -9.00 16.69
CA PHE A 30 10.39 -10.13 15.76
C PHE A 30 11.80 -10.53 15.30
N MET A 31 12.75 -9.60 15.25
CA MET A 31 14.15 -9.96 15.02
C MET A 31 14.68 -10.82 16.18
N HIS A 32 14.37 -10.44 17.41
CA HIS A 32 14.75 -11.20 18.60
C HIS A 32 14.09 -12.58 18.63
N VAL A 33 12.81 -12.69 18.28
CA VAL A 33 12.10 -13.99 18.12
C VAL A 33 12.81 -14.88 17.10
N LEU A 34 13.16 -14.33 15.94
CA LEU A 34 13.84 -15.08 14.88
C LEU A 34 15.18 -15.66 15.35
N GLU A 35 16.03 -14.81 15.92
CA GLU A 35 17.41 -15.16 16.29
C GLU A 35 17.48 -16.06 17.53
N CYS A 36 16.66 -15.78 18.55
CA CYS A 36 16.75 -16.48 19.83
C CYS A 36 15.81 -17.68 19.96
N LEU A 37 14.69 -17.71 19.23
CA LEU A 37 13.71 -18.80 19.32
C LEU A 37 13.63 -19.63 18.04
N PHE A 38 13.29 -19.03 16.90
CA PHE A 38 12.94 -19.80 15.70
C PHE A 38 14.14 -20.51 15.06
N ILE A 39 15.26 -19.79 14.85
CA ILE A 39 16.47 -20.38 14.29
C ILE A 39 16.99 -21.52 15.19
N PRO A 40 17.22 -21.31 16.51
CA PRO A 40 17.67 -22.38 17.40
C PRO A 40 16.73 -23.58 17.45
N SER A 41 15.42 -23.35 17.44
CA SER A 41 14.42 -24.44 17.46
C SER A 41 14.44 -25.27 16.18
N ALA A 42 14.55 -24.62 15.01
CA ALA A 42 14.65 -25.31 13.74
C ALA A 42 15.94 -26.14 13.64
N GLU A 43 17.07 -25.57 14.07
CA GLU A 43 18.35 -26.29 14.10
C GLU A 43 18.33 -27.49 15.05
N LYS A 44 17.71 -27.32 16.23
CA LYS A 44 17.53 -28.39 17.22
C LYS A 44 16.64 -29.52 16.70
N ALA A 45 15.62 -29.19 15.91
CA ALA A 45 14.77 -30.15 15.22
C ALA A 45 15.47 -30.81 14.00
N GLY A 46 16.72 -30.44 13.71
CA GLY A 46 17.52 -31.05 12.64
C GLY A 46 17.34 -30.42 11.26
N TYR A 47 16.64 -29.28 11.19
CA TYR A 47 16.44 -28.54 9.93
C TYR A 47 17.56 -27.54 9.67
N LYS A 48 17.65 -27.10 8.42
CA LYS A 48 18.38 -25.90 8.00
C LYS A 48 17.39 -24.73 7.93
N PRO A 49 17.41 -23.77 8.87
CA PRO A 49 16.51 -22.63 8.83
C PRO A 49 16.83 -21.71 7.66
N ILE A 50 15.80 -21.18 7.02
CA ILE A 50 15.86 -20.16 5.99
C ILE A 50 15.05 -18.96 6.51
N PRO A 51 15.72 -17.88 6.97
CA PRO A 51 15.04 -16.71 7.50
C PRO A 51 14.40 -15.87 6.36
N PRO A 52 13.38 -15.06 6.68
CA PRO A 52 12.83 -14.10 5.72
C PRO A 52 13.86 -13.01 5.38
N LYS A 53 13.91 -12.58 4.11
CA LYS A 53 14.82 -11.50 3.67
C LYS A 53 14.11 -10.15 3.67
N ALA A 54 14.80 -9.12 4.14
CA ALA A 54 14.25 -7.77 4.31
C ALA A 54 14.62 -6.74 3.21
N LYS A 55 15.23 -7.11 2.06
CA LYS A 55 15.74 -6.12 1.07
C LYS A 55 15.35 -6.36 -0.40
N GLY A 56 14.63 -5.40 -1.01
CA GLY A 56 14.33 -5.25 -2.46
C GLY A 56 12.97 -5.79 -2.94
N SER A 57 11.97 -4.92 -3.20
CA SER A 57 10.55 -5.34 -3.36
C SER A 57 10.31 -6.46 -4.36
N ASP A 58 10.89 -6.41 -5.56
CA ASP A 58 10.51 -7.33 -6.64
C ASP A 58 11.30 -8.64 -6.61
N LEU A 59 12.56 -8.59 -6.14
CA LEU A 59 13.40 -9.79 -5.98
C LEU A 59 13.00 -10.60 -4.74
N ILE A 60 12.50 -9.93 -3.69
CA ILE A 60 12.01 -10.56 -2.46
C ILE A 60 10.89 -11.55 -2.77
N HIS A 61 9.90 -11.15 -3.57
CA HIS A 61 8.69 -11.97 -3.76
C HIS A 61 9.00 -13.28 -4.47
N ALA A 62 9.81 -13.27 -5.54
CA ALA A 62 10.16 -14.48 -6.27
C ALA A 62 10.90 -15.51 -5.39
N GLU A 63 11.80 -15.04 -4.52
CA GLU A 63 12.53 -15.93 -3.61
C GLU A 63 11.63 -16.49 -2.50
N ILE A 64 10.73 -15.67 -1.94
CA ILE A 64 9.73 -16.13 -0.96
C ILE A 64 8.85 -17.22 -1.58
N ILE A 65 8.29 -16.99 -2.78
CA ILE A 65 7.47 -17.99 -3.47
C ILE A 65 8.27 -19.27 -3.72
N SER A 66 9.52 -19.14 -4.19
CA SER A 66 10.40 -20.29 -4.40
C SER A 66 10.65 -21.08 -3.11
N ASN A 67 10.86 -20.40 -1.98
CA ASN A 67 11.05 -21.07 -0.68
C ASN A 67 9.76 -21.70 -0.16
N LEU A 68 8.61 -21.06 -0.33
CA LEU A 68 7.30 -21.63 -0.01
C LEU A 68 7.01 -22.88 -0.84
N GLU A 69 7.48 -22.92 -2.08
CA GLU A 69 7.37 -24.09 -2.93
C GLU A 69 8.39 -25.16 -2.51
N THR A 70 9.67 -24.85 -2.45
CA THR A 70 10.73 -25.87 -2.40
C THR A 70 11.08 -26.37 -1.01
N SER A 71 10.75 -25.64 0.06
CA SER A 71 11.16 -26.03 1.42
C SER A 71 10.40 -27.26 1.94
N ASP A 72 11.10 -28.12 2.68
CA ASP A 72 10.50 -29.33 3.26
C ASP A 72 9.40 -28.99 4.28
N LEU A 73 9.66 -27.98 5.11
CA LEU A 73 8.72 -27.45 6.11
C LEU A 73 8.69 -25.92 6.04
N VAL A 74 7.54 -25.35 6.40
CA VAL A 74 7.40 -23.91 6.67
C VAL A 74 7.01 -23.72 8.13
N LEU A 75 7.78 -22.92 8.87
CA LEU A 75 7.40 -22.40 10.17
C LEU A 75 6.66 -21.07 9.97
N CYS A 76 5.40 -21.01 10.39
CA CYS A 76 4.50 -19.89 10.15
C CYS A 76 4.12 -19.22 11.46
N ASP A 77 4.59 -18.00 11.67
CA ASP A 77 4.26 -17.18 12.84
C ASP A 77 3.09 -16.23 12.54
N MET A 78 1.93 -16.53 13.13
CA MET A 78 0.69 -15.78 12.94
C MET A 78 0.53 -14.60 13.91
N SER A 79 1.57 -14.26 14.66
CA SER A 79 1.55 -13.16 15.63
C SER A 79 1.21 -11.81 14.99
N CYS A 80 0.54 -10.93 15.75
CA CYS A 80 0.00 -9.65 15.30
C CYS A 80 -0.97 -9.70 14.10
N LEU A 81 -1.34 -10.90 13.65
CA LEU A 81 -2.19 -11.12 12.48
C LEU A 81 -1.67 -10.43 11.20
N ASN A 82 -0.36 -10.55 10.95
CA ASN A 82 0.27 -9.88 9.81
C ASN A 82 -0.29 -10.38 8.46
N PRO A 83 -0.85 -9.49 7.60
CA PRO A 83 -1.49 -9.89 6.36
C PRO A 83 -0.53 -10.52 5.34
N ASN A 84 0.76 -10.15 5.36
CA ASN A 84 1.75 -10.73 4.45
C ASN A 84 2.01 -12.20 4.81
N VAL A 85 2.07 -12.52 6.10
CA VAL A 85 2.25 -13.91 6.56
C VAL A 85 1.04 -14.76 6.18
N PHE A 86 -0.19 -14.23 6.28
CA PHE A 86 -1.38 -14.94 5.82
C PHE A 86 -1.39 -15.21 4.31
N PHE A 87 -0.88 -14.27 3.51
CA PHE A 87 -0.74 -14.46 2.08
C PHE A 87 0.23 -15.63 1.77
N GLU A 88 1.40 -15.63 2.38
CA GLU A 88 2.42 -16.69 2.25
C GLU A 88 1.90 -18.05 2.74
N PHE A 89 1.21 -18.06 3.89
CA PHE A 89 0.55 -19.25 4.43
C PHE A 89 -0.52 -19.81 3.47
N GLY A 90 -1.30 -18.93 2.84
CA GLY A 90 -2.30 -19.31 1.83
C GLY A 90 -1.67 -19.99 0.62
N ILE A 91 -0.57 -19.46 0.11
CA ILE A 91 0.19 -20.06 -1.01
C ILE A 91 0.74 -21.44 -0.62
N ARG A 92 1.41 -21.55 0.53
CA ARG A 92 1.96 -22.83 1.00
C ARG A 92 0.86 -23.88 1.20
N THR A 93 -0.29 -23.45 1.71
CA THR A 93 -1.46 -24.30 1.89
C THR A 93 -2.04 -24.75 0.55
N SER A 94 -2.10 -23.89 -0.47
CA SER A 94 -2.63 -24.26 -1.80
C SER A 94 -1.78 -25.31 -2.52
N LEU A 95 -0.47 -25.33 -2.24
CA LEU A 95 0.49 -26.37 -2.69
C LEU A 95 0.37 -27.68 -1.91
N ASN A 96 -0.47 -27.73 -0.87
CA ASN A 96 -0.64 -28.86 0.05
C ASN A 96 0.68 -29.40 0.61
N LYS A 97 1.57 -28.51 1.05
CA LYS A 97 2.85 -28.89 1.68
C LYS A 97 2.83 -28.66 3.20
N PRO A 98 3.70 -29.33 3.97
CA PRO A 98 3.72 -29.24 5.43
C PRO A 98 3.94 -27.81 5.94
N VAL A 99 3.22 -27.46 7.01
CA VAL A 99 3.34 -26.18 7.73
C VAL A 99 3.24 -26.43 9.24
N CYS A 100 4.12 -25.81 10.00
CA CYS A 100 4.10 -25.73 11.45
C CYS A 100 3.65 -24.32 11.83
N VAL A 101 2.50 -24.20 12.50
CA VAL A 101 1.92 -22.90 12.88
C VAL A 101 2.28 -22.57 14.32
N VAL A 102 2.66 -21.31 14.55
CA VAL A 102 2.91 -20.74 15.88
C VAL A 102 2.25 -19.38 16.01
N LYS A 103 2.09 -18.93 17.26
CA LYS A 103 1.70 -17.57 17.61
C LYS A 103 2.30 -17.20 18.96
N ASP A 104 2.42 -15.92 19.25
CA ASP A 104 2.71 -15.46 20.60
C ASP A 104 1.48 -15.53 21.52
N ASP A 105 1.73 -15.28 22.80
CA ASP A 105 0.74 -15.20 23.86
C ASP A 105 -0.10 -13.91 23.83
N LEU A 106 0.37 -12.85 23.16
CA LEU A 106 -0.38 -11.60 22.99
C LEU A 106 -1.44 -11.67 21.87
N THR A 107 -1.28 -12.58 20.92
CA THR A 107 -2.25 -12.81 19.85
C THR A 107 -3.36 -13.73 20.36
N GLU A 108 -4.47 -13.13 20.80
CA GLU A 108 -5.57 -13.86 21.43
C GLU A 108 -6.23 -14.90 20.51
N LYS A 109 -6.47 -14.54 19.24
CA LYS A 109 -7.16 -15.39 18.28
C LYS A 109 -6.59 -15.19 16.89
N VAL A 110 -6.21 -16.31 16.27
CA VAL A 110 -5.89 -16.35 14.85
C VAL A 110 -7.21 -16.39 14.06
N PRO A 111 -7.44 -15.50 13.08
CA PRO A 111 -8.60 -15.54 12.21
C PRO A 111 -8.61 -16.84 11.42
N PHE A 112 -9.80 -17.30 11.03
CA PHE A 112 -10.15 -18.69 10.68
C PHE A 112 -10.41 -19.57 11.91
N ASP A 113 -11.31 -20.55 11.78
CA ASP A 113 -11.51 -21.65 12.74
C ASP A 113 -10.27 -22.57 12.78
N THR A 114 -9.11 -21.96 13.04
CA THR A 114 -7.81 -22.58 13.27
C THR A 114 -7.80 -23.38 14.57
N GLY A 115 -8.92 -23.51 15.27
CA GLY A 115 -9.12 -24.60 16.23
C GLY A 115 -8.88 -25.99 15.61
N ILE A 116 -8.94 -26.10 14.27
CA ILE A 116 -8.58 -27.31 13.51
C ILE A 116 -7.06 -27.42 13.26
N LEU A 117 -6.33 -26.31 13.26
CA LEU A 117 -4.87 -26.26 13.12
C LEU A 117 -4.21 -26.29 14.49
N ASN A 118 -3.43 -27.35 14.75
CA ASN A 118 -2.56 -27.34 15.91
C ASN A 118 -1.51 -26.23 15.76
N HIS A 119 -1.59 -25.21 16.62
CA HIS A 119 -0.62 -24.14 16.70
C HIS A 119 0.02 -24.17 18.07
N GLN A 120 1.33 -23.90 18.13
CA GLN A 120 2.02 -23.75 19.40
C GLN A 120 2.10 -22.28 19.78
N GLU A 121 1.71 -21.99 21.01
CA GLU A 121 1.94 -20.69 21.64
C GLU A 121 3.34 -20.62 22.27
N TYR A 122 4.03 -19.49 22.04
CA TYR A 122 5.29 -19.11 22.70
C TYR A 122 5.12 -17.79 23.47
N THR A 123 5.95 -17.58 24.50
CA THR A 123 5.91 -16.37 25.32
C THR A 123 6.62 -15.21 24.63
N SER A 124 5.92 -14.08 24.44
CA SER A 124 6.47 -12.87 23.80
C SER A 124 7.61 -12.19 24.58
N SER A 125 7.73 -12.43 25.89
CA SER A 125 8.83 -11.87 26.69
C SER A 125 10.19 -12.50 26.36
N LEU A 126 10.24 -13.75 25.90
CA LEU A 126 11.48 -14.48 25.59
C LEU A 126 12.55 -14.38 26.71
N ASP A 127 12.13 -14.45 27.98
CA ASP A 127 13.07 -14.32 29.08
C ASP A 127 14.08 -15.48 29.11
N SER A 128 15.35 -15.19 29.46
CA SER A 128 16.44 -16.17 29.33
C SER A 128 16.22 -17.47 30.13
N TRP A 129 15.47 -17.43 31.24
CA TRP A 129 15.18 -18.61 32.05
C TRP A 129 14.04 -19.50 31.50
N ILE A 130 13.25 -19.00 30.54
CA ILE A 130 12.22 -19.79 29.83
C ILE A 130 12.67 -20.19 28.42
N LEU A 131 13.58 -19.43 27.81
CA LEU A 131 13.96 -19.58 26.41
C LEU A 131 14.38 -21.00 26.03
N ASP A 132 15.23 -21.65 26.83
CA ASP A 132 15.67 -23.03 26.57
C ASP A 132 14.49 -24.02 26.54
N LYS A 133 13.48 -23.81 27.37
CA LYS A 133 12.28 -24.66 27.41
C LYS A 133 11.39 -24.40 26.20
N GLU A 134 11.22 -23.14 25.81
CA GLU A 134 10.47 -22.76 24.60
C GLU A 134 11.13 -23.33 23.34
N ILE A 135 12.46 -23.30 23.26
CA ILE A 135 13.23 -23.89 22.16
C ILE A 135 12.98 -25.40 22.06
N VAL A 136 13.01 -26.12 23.20
CA VAL A 136 12.72 -27.57 23.23
C VAL A 136 11.29 -27.83 22.76
N LYS A 137 10.33 -27.13 23.34
CA LYS A 137 8.90 -27.27 23.03
C LYS A 137 8.63 -27.03 21.54
N LEU A 138 9.18 -25.94 20.98
CA LEU A 138 9.03 -25.60 19.57
C LEU A 138 9.73 -26.61 18.64
N SER A 139 10.90 -27.10 19.03
CA SER A 139 11.60 -28.18 18.30
C SER A 139 10.77 -29.47 18.22
N GLU A 140 10.10 -29.84 19.32
CA GLU A 140 9.21 -31.00 19.37
C GLU A 140 7.99 -30.80 18.47
N HIS A 141 7.38 -29.62 18.50
CA HIS A 141 6.22 -29.29 17.64
C HIS A 141 6.56 -29.22 16.16
N LEU A 142 7.75 -28.71 15.79
CA LEU A 142 8.26 -28.78 14.41
C LEU A 142 8.33 -30.24 13.92
N SER A 143 8.88 -31.12 14.75
CA SER A 143 9.02 -32.55 14.44
C SER A 143 7.65 -33.22 14.34
N ALA A 144 6.76 -32.97 15.30
CA ALA A 144 5.38 -33.50 15.31
C ALA A 144 4.54 -32.99 14.12
N SER A 145 4.71 -31.74 13.72
CA SER A 145 4.06 -31.16 12.55
C SER A 145 4.49 -31.88 11.28
N GLN A 146 5.78 -32.19 11.14
CA GLN A 146 6.29 -32.97 10.02
C GLN A 146 5.71 -34.40 10.01
N ASP A 147 5.75 -35.09 11.15
CA ASP A 147 5.32 -36.50 11.22
C ASP A 147 3.81 -36.66 10.98
N SER A 148 3.00 -35.75 11.53
CA SER A 148 1.54 -35.73 11.32
C SER A 148 1.16 -35.39 9.89
N SER A 149 1.94 -34.51 9.23
CA SER A 149 1.70 -34.08 7.86
C SER A 149 1.84 -35.23 6.85
N LYS A 150 2.79 -36.16 7.08
CA LYS A 150 3.25 -37.15 6.09
C LYS A 150 3.57 -36.53 4.71
N GLY A 151 4.04 -35.28 4.70
CA GLY A 151 4.36 -34.54 3.47
C GLY A 151 3.19 -33.72 2.90
N GLU A 152 2.04 -33.65 3.57
CA GLU A 152 0.86 -32.91 3.11
C GLU A 152 0.35 -31.89 4.14
N ASN A 153 -0.37 -30.85 3.69
CA ASN A 153 -0.99 -29.93 4.63
C ASN A 153 -2.18 -30.59 5.32
N ASN A 154 -2.20 -30.57 6.66
CA ASN A 154 -3.26 -31.22 7.43
C ASN A 154 -4.65 -30.60 7.19
N LEU A 155 -4.74 -29.32 6.82
CA LEU A 155 -6.00 -28.64 6.51
C LEU A 155 -6.77 -29.31 5.39
N TRP A 156 -6.08 -29.88 4.41
CA TRP A 156 -6.73 -30.48 3.24
C TRP A 156 -7.51 -31.73 3.60
N LYS A 157 -7.00 -32.49 4.57
CA LYS A 157 -7.70 -33.66 5.13
C LYS A 157 -9.03 -33.24 5.78
N TYR A 158 -9.06 -32.05 6.39
CA TYR A 158 -10.27 -31.52 7.03
C TYR A 158 -11.23 -30.85 6.05
N PHE A 159 -10.73 -30.03 5.13
CA PHE A 159 -11.58 -29.29 4.17
C PHE A 159 -12.01 -30.12 2.96
N GLY A 160 -11.44 -31.30 2.74
CA GLY A 160 -11.83 -32.20 1.65
C GLY A 160 -11.45 -31.67 0.25
N PHE A 161 -10.40 -30.86 0.16
CA PHE A 161 -9.91 -30.35 -1.12
C PHE A 161 -9.41 -31.49 -2.02
N LYS A 162 -9.74 -31.42 -3.31
CA LYS A 162 -9.44 -32.47 -4.30
C LYS A 162 -8.28 -32.15 -5.23
N SER A 163 -7.92 -30.87 -5.40
CA SER A 163 -7.01 -30.41 -6.45
C SER A 163 -6.00 -29.41 -5.92
N LYS A 164 -4.72 -29.79 -5.89
CA LYS A 164 -3.57 -28.95 -5.48
C LYS A 164 -3.22 -27.94 -6.56
N ALA A 165 -2.80 -26.74 -6.15
CA ALA A 165 -2.18 -25.81 -7.08
C ALA A 165 -0.90 -26.45 -7.65
N GLN A 166 -0.69 -26.31 -8.96
CA GLN A 166 0.53 -26.74 -9.62
C GLN A 166 1.36 -25.49 -9.95
N PRO A 167 2.67 -25.49 -9.70
CA PRO A 167 3.56 -24.44 -10.16
C PRO A 167 3.41 -24.27 -11.67
N TYR A 168 3.48 -23.03 -12.14
CA TYR A 168 3.46 -22.74 -13.57
C TYR A 168 4.79 -23.17 -14.21
N GLU A 169 4.76 -24.21 -15.04
CA GLU A 169 5.96 -24.78 -15.70
C GLU A 169 6.35 -24.07 -17.01
N GLY A 170 5.57 -23.10 -17.47
CA GLY A 170 5.93 -22.29 -18.64
C GLY A 170 7.13 -21.37 -18.33
N LYS A 171 7.88 -20.96 -19.35
CA LYS A 171 8.66 -19.72 -19.23
C LYS A 171 7.62 -18.63 -19.01
N ALA A 172 7.65 -17.91 -17.89
CA ALA A 172 6.80 -16.73 -17.66
C ALA A 172 6.76 -15.94 -18.97
N GLY A 173 5.62 -16.05 -19.67
CA GLY A 173 5.57 -15.81 -21.10
C GLY A 173 5.99 -14.38 -21.36
N THR A 174 6.60 -14.13 -22.52
CA THR A 174 6.65 -12.75 -23.03
C THR A 174 5.24 -12.15 -22.95
N ASP A 175 4.19 -12.96 -23.17
CA ASP A 175 2.79 -12.62 -23.00
C ASP A 175 2.38 -12.33 -21.55
N ASP A 176 2.76 -13.12 -20.54
CA ASP A 176 2.42 -12.82 -19.13
C ASP A 176 3.13 -11.54 -18.64
N LYS A 177 4.35 -11.30 -19.13
CA LYS A 177 5.06 -10.03 -18.89
C LYS A 177 4.44 -8.89 -19.66
N LEU A 178 3.93 -9.11 -20.86
CA LEU A 178 3.16 -8.13 -21.64
C LEU A 178 1.82 -7.84 -20.97
N ASP A 179 1.18 -8.82 -20.34
CA ASP A 179 -0.05 -8.67 -19.56
C ASP A 179 0.24 -7.93 -18.24
N TYR A 180 1.34 -8.25 -17.56
CA TYR A 180 1.81 -7.48 -16.41
C TYR A 180 2.17 -6.04 -16.81
N LEU A 181 2.83 -5.85 -17.95
CA LEU A 181 3.10 -4.54 -18.51
C LEU A 181 1.80 -3.84 -18.90
N ALA A 182 0.81 -4.53 -19.44
CA ALA A 182 -0.50 -3.99 -19.76
C ALA A 182 -1.26 -3.60 -18.50
N MET A 183 -1.20 -4.39 -17.42
CA MET A 183 -1.75 -4.04 -16.11
C MET A 183 -1.00 -2.88 -15.45
N GLN A 184 0.32 -2.81 -15.58
CA GLN A 184 1.10 -1.66 -15.12
C GLN A 184 0.81 -0.43 -15.95
N LEU A 185 0.63 -0.58 -17.27
CA LEU A 185 0.24 0.47 -18.20
C LEU A 185 -1.17 0.96 -17.90
N GLU A 186 -2.10 0.07 -17.55
CA GLU A 186 -3.46 0.37 -17.12
C GLU A 186 -3.47 1.04 -15.75
N SER A 187 -2.64 0.58 -14.80
CA SER A 187 -2.49 1.25 -13.49
C SER A 187 -1.82 2.62 -13.64
N LEU A 188 -0.86 2.75 -14.56
CA LEU A 188 -0.30 4.03 -14.98
C LEU A 188 -1.36 4.87 -15.67
N HIS A 189 -2.20 4.29 -16.53
CA HIS A 189 -3.30 4.97 -17.22
C HIS A 189 -4.30 5.48 -16.19
N GLN A 190 -4.74 4.67 -15.23
CA GLN A 190 -5.59 5.07 -14.11
C GLN A 190 -4.92 6.10 -13.18
N LYS A 191 -3.59 6.04 -12.99
CA LYS A 191 -2.84 7.09 -12.26
C LYS A 191 -2.64 8.34 -13.10
N VAL A 192 -2.60 8.24 -14.43
CA VAL A 192 -2.51 9.33 -15.39
C VAL A 192 -3.87 9.95 -15.61
N GLU A 193 -4.98 9.20 -15.60
CA GLU A 193 -6.38 9.60 -15.64
C GLU A 193 -6.85 10.11 -14.27
N GLY A 194 -6.38 9.53 -13.18
CA GLY A 194 -6.54 10.07 -11.82
C GLY A 194 -5.65 11.30 -11.61
N LYS A 195 -4.50 11.34 -12.30
CA LYS A 195 -3.76 12.58 -12.50
C LYS A 195 -4.47 13.50 -13.46
N GLU A 196 -5.15 13.09 -14.54
CA GLU A 196 -5.96 13.93 -15.41
C GLU A 196 -7.24 14.34 -14.68
N MET A 197 -7.75 13.65 -13.67
CA MET A 197 -8.77 14.23 -12.79
C MET A 197 -8.18 15.28 -11.84
N THR A 198 -6.87 15.25 -11.57
CA THR A 198 -6.14 16.28 -10.81
C THR A 198 -5.30 17.25 -11.68
N LEU A 199 -5.26 17.04 -12.99
CA LEU A 199 -4.44 17.69 -14.03
C LEU A 199 -5.30 18.12 -15.24
N ASP A 200 -6.57 17.72 -15.35
CA ASP A 200 -7.66 18.45 -16.06
C ASP A 200 -8.11 19.62 -15.21
N ASN A 201 -7.78 19.65 -13.92
CA ASN A 201 -7.68 20.89 -13.16
C ASN A 201 -6.34 21.63 -13.37
N ARG A 202 -5.48 21.15 -14.28
CA ARG A 202 -4.24 21.79 -14.74
C ARG A 202 -4.07 21.66 -16.26
N ASN A 203 -5.17 21.70 -17.01
CA ASN A 203 -5.10 22.05 -18.41
C ASN A 203 -4.76 23.55 -18.49
N ILE A 204 -3.46 23.80 -18.59
CA ILE A 204 -2.74 25.09 -18.60
C ILE A 204 -3.04 25.88 -19.91
N LYS A 205 -4.26 25.80 -20.44
CA LYS A 205 -4.73 26.66 -21.53
C LYS A 205 -6.05 27.39 -21.27
N ASP A 206 -6.78 27.07 -20.21
CA ASP A 206 -8.01 27.79 -19.83
C ASP A 206 -8.04 28.31 -18.39
N LYS A 207 -6.91 28.31 -17.68
CA LYS A 207 -6.76 29.04 -16.40
C LYS A 207 -6.46 30.54 -16.62
N TYR A 208 -7.17 31.16 -17.56
CA TYR A 208 -7.59 32.54 -17.31
C TYR A 208 -8.60 32.43 -16.19
N LEU A 209 -8.11 32.75 -15.00
CA LEU A 209 -8.86 33.16 -13.82
C LEU A 209 -10.31 33.46 -14.24
N SER A 210 -11.26 32.59 -13.91
CA SER A 210 -12.67 32.96 -13.91
C SER A 210 -12.81 33.98 -12.79
N ILE A 211 -12.37 35.21 -13.07
CA ILE A 211 -12.51 36.35 -12.20
C ILE A 211 -14.00 36.52 -12.07
N GLU A 212 -14.51 36.34 -10.86
CA GLU A 212 -15.90 36.58 -10.61
C GLU A 212 -16.20 38.03 -11.02
N PRO A 213 -17.22 38.27 -11.87
CA PRO A 213 -17.52 39.59 -12.42
C PRO A 213 -17.57 40.69 -11.35
N GLU A 214 -17.99 40.31 -10.14
CA GLU A 214 -18.07 41.13 -8.93
C GLU A 214 -16.73 41.77 -8.52
N ILE A 215 -15.60 41.08 -8.71
CA ILE A 215 -14.26 41.61 -8.40
C ILE A 215 -13.89 42.71 -9.41
N ILE A 216 -14.14 42.46 -10.70
CA ILE A 216 -13.87 43.43 -11.77
C ILE A 216 -14.80 44.64 -11.62
N GLU A 217 -16.07 44.41 -11.30
CA GLU A 217 -17.05 45.46 -11.08
C GLU A 217 -16.64 46.39 -9.93
N LYS A 218 -16.21 45.81 -8.81
CA LYS A 218 -15.72 46.58 -7.65
C LYS A 218 -14.48 47.40 -8.00
N GLU A 219 -13.55 46.84 -8.75
CA GLU A 219 -12.32 47.56 -9.11
C GLU A 219 -12.58 48.67 -10.14
N ILE A 220 -13.47 48.44 -11.12
CA ILE A 220 -13.92 49.48 -12.05
C ILE A 220 -14.63 50.61 -11.29
N SER A 221 -15.53 50.28 -10.37
CA SER A 221 -16.27 51.29 -9.58
C SER A 221 -15.36 52.21 -8.77
N ARG A 222 -14.18 51.72 -8.34
CA ARG A 222 -13.17 52.52 -7.63
C ARG A 222 -12.33 53.40 -8.54
N THR A 223 -12.13 52.97 -9.79
CA THR A 223 -11.25 53.66 -10.74
C THR A 223 -11.99 54.71 -11.55
N LEU A 224 -13.32 54.65 -11.60
CA LEU A 224 -14.14 55.65 -12.28
C LEU A 224 -14.11 57.01 -11.54
N PRO A 225 -14.10 58.13 -12.27
CA PRO A 225 -14.26 59.47 -11.70
C PRO A 225 -15.56 59.60 -10.89
N HIS A 226 -15.58 60.49 -9.88
CA HIS A 226 -16.73 60.65 -8.97
C HIS A 226 -18.03 61.07 -9.66
N ASP A 227 -17.96 61.69 -10.83
CA ASP A 227 -19.09 62.12 -11.66
C ASP A 227 -19.58 61.04 -12.63
N VAL A 228 -18.92 59.88 -12.68
CA VAL A 228 -19.30 58.73 -13.51
C VAL A 228 -19.75 57.58 -12.64
N ARG A 229 -20.97 57.09 -12.88
CA ARG A 229 -21.52 55.94 -12.16
C ARG A 229 -21.54 54.71 -13.06
N LEU A 230 -21.07 53.60 -12.50
CA LEU A 230 -21.22 52.28 -13.12
C LEU A 230 -22.68 51.83 -13.00
N SER A 231 -23.31 51.58 -14.13
CA SER A 231 -24.70 51.11 -14.21
C SER A 231 -24.77 49.59 -14.26
N ALA A 232 -23.89 48.95 -15.05
CA ALA A 232 -23.77 47.51 -15.10
C ALA A 232 -22.45 47.08 -15.76
N LEU A 233 -22.04 45.83 -15.48
CA LEU A 233 -20.95 45.16 -16.16
C LEU A 233 -21.47 43.90 -16.85
N VAL A 234 -21.39 43.85 -18.18
CA VAL A 234 -21.92 42.73 -18.97
C VAL A 234 -20.78 41.93 -19.59
N LYS A 235 -20.70 40.63 -19.31
CA LYS A 235 -19.73 39.74 -19.96
C LYS A 235 -20.20 39.44 -21.38
N THR A 236 -19.43 39.85 -22.39
CA THR A 236 -19.79 39.70 -23.82
C THR A 236 -18.90 38.71 -24.57
N GLY A 237 -17.82 38.25 -23.95
CA GLY A 237 -16.96 37.20 -24.51
C GLY A 237 -16.22 36.45 -23.40
N THR A 238 -15.33 35.53 -23.78
CA THR A 238 -14.56 34.71 -22.81
C THR A 238 -13.79 35.58 -21.83
N ASN A 239 -13.10 36.64 -22.32
CA ASN A 239 -12.35 37.64 -21.52
C ASN A 239 -12.71 39.09 -21.90
N THR A 240 -13.95 39.36 -22.31
CA THR A 240 -14.38 40.71 -22.70
C THR A 240 -15.61 41.14 -21.90
N PHE A 241 -15.57 42.33 -21.33
CA PHE A 241 -16.66 42.94 -20.57
C PHE A 241 -17.04 44.29 -21.15
N ASP A 242 -18.34 44.57 -21.19
CA ASP A 242 -18.88 45.87 -21.56
C ASP A 242 -19.33 46.59 -20.28
N ILE A 243 -18.73 47.75 -20.06
CA ILE A 243 -18.98 48.65 -18.93
C ILE A 243 -20.06 49.63 -19.39
N LEU A 244 -21.24 49.50 -18.78
CA LEU A 244 -22.35 50.42 -18.95
C LEU A 244 -22.27 51.50 -17.87
N TYR A 245 -22.19 52.76 -18.25
CA TYR A 245 -21.99 53.86 -17.30
C TYR A 245 -22.85 55.08 -17.64
N CYS A 246 -23.19 55.86 -16.61
CA CYS A 246 -23.84 57.16 -16.75
C CYS A 246 -22.88 58.28 -16.30
N GLY A 247 -22.80 59.35 -17.10
CA GLY A 247 -21.91 60.50 -16.86
C GLY A 247 -20.96 60.76 -18.04
N THR A 248 -20.10 61.76 -17.91
CA THR A 248 -19.14 62.14 -18.97
C THR A 248 -17.78 61.53 -18.69
N LEU A 249 -17.40 60.50 -19.45
CA LEU A 249 -16.10 59.83 -19.29
C LEU A 249 -15.19 60.12 -20.49
N LEU A 250 -14.12 60.90 -20.27
CA LEU A 250 -13.16 61.27 -21.30
C LEU A 250 -12.44 60.05 -21.88
N GLU A 251 -12.16 60.06 -23.20
CA GLU A 251 -11.47 58.95 -23.87
C GLU A 251 -10.09 58.65 -23.26
N SER A 252 -9.37 59.66 -22.78
CA SER A 252 -8.09 59.49 -22.09
C SER A 252 -8.20 58.64 -20.83
N ASP A 253 -9.30 58.77 -20.09
CA ASP A 253 -9.50 58.02 -18.85
C ASP A 253 -10.04 56.62 -19.15
N GLN A 254 -10.86 56.47 -20.20
CA GLN A 254 -11.23 55.15 -20.72
C GLN A 254 -10.00 54.35 -21.15
N LEU A 255 -9.01 54.96 -21.81
CA LEU A 255 -7.78 54.28 -22.21
C LEU A 255 -6.94 53.84 -21.00
N LYS A 256 -6.79 54.70 -19.99
CA LYS A 256 -6.08 54.36 -18.76
C LYS A 256 -6.71 53.17 -18.05
N ILE A 257 -8.04 53.19 -17.87
CA ILE A 257 -8.77 52.10 -17.21
C ILE A 257 -8.67 50.81 -18.05
N LYS A 258 -8.81 50.88 -19.38
CA LYS A 258 -8.60 49.73 -20.27
C LYS A 258 -7.23 49.10 -20.08
N SER A 259 -6.17 49.92 -20.05
CA SER A 259 -4.80 49.42 -19.88
C SER A 259 -4.61 48.80 -18.51
N TYR A 260 -5.04 49.48 -17.45
CA TYR A 260 -4.91 49.03 -16.07
C TYR A 260 -5.62 47.69 -15.82
N ILE A 261 -6.88 47.57 -16.24
CA ILE A 261 -7.66 46.34 -16.07
C ILE A 261 -7.08 45.20 -16.93
N LYS A 262 -6.62 45.49 -18.15
CA LYS A 262 -5.97 44.48 -18.99
C LYS A 262 -4.67 43.96 -18.38
N GLU A 263 -3.87 44.84 -17.77
CA GLU A 263 -2.60 44.48 -17.15
C GLU A 263 -2.80 43.63 -15.88
N LEU A 264 -3.73 44.02 -15.01
CA LEU A 264 -4.00 43.30 -13.75
C LEU A 264 -4.73 41.97 -13.94
N TYR A 265 -5.73 41.97 -14.82
CA TYR A 265 -6.72 40.88 -14.89
C TYR A 265 -6.69 40.12 -16.22
N GLY A 266 -5.93 40.60 -17.22
CA GLY A 266 -5.86 39.96 -18.54
C GLY A 266 -7.16 40.07 -19.36
N VAL A 267 -8.12 40.90 -18.94
CA VAL A 267 -9.42 41.07 -19.59
C VAL A 267 -9.50 42.36 -20.42
N LYS A 268 -10.32 42.35 -21.48
CA LYS A 268 -10.60 43.54 -22.30
C LYS A 268 -11.92 44.17 -21.84
N VAL A 269 -11.92 45.49 -21.65
CA VAL A 269 -13.15 46.23 -21.33
C VAL A 269 -13.52 47.20 -22.44
N ARG A 270 -14.82 47.32 -22.74
CA ARG A 270 -15.38 48.33 -23.64
C ARG A 270 -16.33 49.22 -22.86
N PHE A 271 -16.27 50.51 -23.10
CA PHE A 271 -17.11 51.49 -22.43
C PHE A 271 -18.25 51.86 -23.35
N ASN A 272 -19.49 51.65 -22.89
CA ASN A 272 -20.68 52.07 -23.61
C ASN A 272 -21.48 53.00 -22.67
N PRO A 273 -21.65 54.28 -23.03
CA PRO A 273 -22.48 55.17 -22.25
C PRO A 273 -23.94 54.67 -22.31
N PHE A 274 -24.60 54.69 -21.17
CA PHE A 274 -26.03 54.38 -21.04
C PHE A 274 -26.87 55.61 -21.35
#